data_AF-A0A2U1W712-F1
#
_entry.id   AF-A0A2U1W712-F1
#
_cell.length_a   1.000
_cell.length_b   1.000
_cell.length_c   1.000
_cell.angle_alpha   90.00
_cell.angle_beta   90.00
_cell.angle_gamma   90.00
#
_symmetry.space_group_name_H-M   'P 1'
#
loop_
_entity.id
_entity.type
_entity.pdbx_description
1 polymer ?
#
loop_
_entity_poly.entity_id
_entity_poly.type
_entity_poly.pdbx_seq_one_letter_code
_entity_poly.pdbx_strand_id
1 'polypeptide(L)'
;MREDAMTDEDFLRHLDDYGASPQRWPAELRAEAEAALARSPALRAAQEDAAAFDRLLTAPAAPVEDARVARLLSAVGAAARAVPQEGVVMLLLGRMPRRRVAGFCVALLALGWLTGGWFAGHLASPLPSAPRSQELALLNDEVVTLFDGESR
;
A
#
# COMPACT_ATOMS: atom_id res chain seq x y z
N MET A 1 2.26 60.56 -25.34
CA MET A 1 2.26 59.65 -24.18
C MET A 1 2.01 58.26 -24.71
N ARG A 2 2.94 57.33 -24.49
CA ARG A 2 2.97 55.98 -25.06
C ARG A 2 3.04 55.03 -23.85
N GLU A 3 1.94 54.95 -23.13
CA GLU A 3 1.64 54.09 -21.97
C GLU A 3 0.35 53.38 -22.42
N ASP A 4 0.17 52.07 -22.49
CA ASP A 4 0.88 50.91 -21.97
C ASP A 4 0.79 49.82 -23.04
N ALA A 5 1.89 49.48 -23.71
CA ALA A 5 1.90 48.33 -24.61
C ALA A 5 2.46 47.15 -23.82
N MET A 6 1.64 46.12 -23.57
CA MET A 6 2.05 44.90 -22.88
C MET A 6 3.38 44.39 -23.45
N THR A 7 4.34 44.19 -22.56
CA THR A 7 5.67 43.73 -22.92
C THR A 7 5.65 42.23 -23.24
N ASP A 8 6.70 41.75 -23.90
CA ASP A 8 6.82 40.33 -24.22
C ASP A 8 6.90 39.47 -22.93
N GLU A 9 7.53 39.99 -21.87
CA GLU A 9 7.61 39.33 -20.57
C GLU A 9 6.25 39.30 -19.86
N ASP A 10 5.48 40.40 -19.93
CA ASP A 10 4.12 40.43 -19.39
C ASP A 10 3.21 39.41 -20.08
N PHE A 11 3.31 39.29 -21.41
CA PHE A 11 2.54 38.31 -22.16
C PHE A 11 2.88 36.88 -21.74
N LEU A 12 4.17 36.55 -21.61
CA LEU A 12 4.60 35.21 -21.21
C LEU A 12 4.11 34.86 -19.81
N ARG A 13 4.18 35.82 -18.87
CA ARG A 13 3.61 35.65 -17.53
C ARG A 13 2.10 35.40 -17.58
N HIS A 14 1.35 36.17 -18.36
CA HIS A 14 -0.09 35.97 -18.52
C HIS A 14 -0.43 34.66 -19.24
N LEU A 15 0.42 34.22 -20.16
CA LEU A 15 0.30 32.92 -20.81
C LEU A 15 0.46 31.78 -19.80
N ASP A 16 1.35 31.90 -18.82
CA ASP A 16 1.50 30.93 -17.74
C ASP A 16 0.30 30.94 -16.77
N ASP A 17 -0.21 32.14 -16.44
CA ASP A 17 -1.33 32.30 -15.49
C ASP A 17 -2.68 31.82 -16.05
N TYR A 18 -2.97 32.15 -17.31
CA TYR A 18 -4.30 31.92 -17.93
C TYR A 18 -4.29 30.82 -19.01
N GLY A 19 -3.11 30.37 -19.41
CA GLY A 19 -2.90 29.39 -20.48
C GLY A 19 -3.15 29.95 -21.89
N ALA A 20 -3.11 29.06 -22.88
CA ALA A 20 -3.09 29.46 -24.29
C ALA A 20 -4.42 29.99 -24.87
N SER A 21 -5.56 29.72 -24.22
CA SER A 21 -6.89 30.14 -24.70
C SER A 21 -7.19 31.59 -24.30
N PRO A 22 -7.29 32.54 -25.26
CA PRO A 22 -7.56 33.95 -24.96
C PRO A 22 -8.93 34.17 -24.30
N GLN A 23 -9.87 33.23 -24.46
CA GLN A 23 -11.19 33.30 -23.82
C GLN A 23 -11.11 33.16 -22.29
N ARG A 24 -10.03 32.57 -21.75
CA ARG A 24 -9.78 32.46 -20.31
C ARG A 24 -9.17 33.74 -19.72
N TRP A 25 -8.67 34.63 -20.57
CA TRP A 25 -8.00 35.84 -20.13
C TRP A 25 -9.03 36.91 -19.72
N PRO A 26 -8.70 37.77 -18.74
CA PRO A 26 -9.46 38.99 -18.44
C PRO A 26 -9.74 39.81 -19.70
N ALA A 27 -10.89 40.48 -19.75
CA ALA A 27 -11.35 41.20 -20.95
C ALA A 27 -10.40 42.33 -21.35
N GLU A 28 -9.77 42.95 -20.36
CA GLU A 28 -8.85 44.06 -20.48
C GLU A 28 -7.54 43.61 -21.17
N LEU A 29 -7.05 42.41 -20.84
CA LEU A 29 -5.78 41.89 -21.35
C LEU A 29 -5.89 41.31 -22.77
N ARG A 30 -7.08 40.94 -23.23
CA ARG A 30 -7.27 40.28 -24.54
C ARG A 30 -6.81 41.15 -25.71
N ALA A 31 -7.19 42.42 -25.72
CA ALA A 31 -6.84 43.33 -26.81
C ALA A 31 -5.32 43.59 -26.87
N GLU A 32 -4.69 43.71 -25.71
CA GLU A 32 -3.24 43.89 -25.61
C GLU A 32 -2.47 42.62 -26.01
N ALA A 33 -2.98 41.45 -25.61
CA ALA A 33 -2.46 40.13 -26.00
C ALA A 33 -2.44 39.95 -27.53
N GLU A 34 -3.56 40.26 -28.19
CA GLU A 34 -3.68 40.21 -29.65
C GLU A 34 -2.69 41.18 -30.32
N ALA A 35 -2.55 42.40 -29.79
CA ALA A 35 -1.59 43.38 -30.31
C ALA A 35 -0.13 42.90 -30.15
N ALA A 36 0.23 42.24 -29.04
CA ALA A 36 1.56 41.68 -28.85
C ALA A 36 1.85 40.49 -29.76
N LEU A 37 0.88 39.60 -29.96
CA LEU A 37 0.98 38.47 -30.89
C LEU A 37 1.14 38.93 -32.34
N ALA A 38 0.46 40.01 -32.74
CA ALA A 38 0.63 40.61 -34.07
C ALA A 38 2.04 41.17 -34.28
N ARG A 39 2.68 41.65 -33.20
CA ARG A 39 4.00 42.29 -33.24
C ARG A 39 5.16 41.30 -33.18
N SER A 40 5.03 40.20 -32.42
CA SER A 40 6.16 39.30 -32.13
C SER A 40 5.90 37.87 -32.63
N PRO A 41 6.68 37.36 -33.60
CA PRO A 41 6.60 35.97 -34.01
C PRO A 41 7.00 34.99 -32.90
N ALA A 42 7.89 35.40 -31.98
CA ALA A 42 8.31 34.55 -30.86
C ALA A 42 7.16 34.28 -29.88
N LEU A 43 6.32 35.30 -29.61
CA LEU A 43 5.14 35.13 -28.75
C LEU A 43 4.08 34.21 -29.38
N ARG A 44 3.94 34.25 -30.70
CA ARG A 44 3.07 33.31 -31.42
C ARG A 44 3.54 31.87 -31.28
N ALA A 45 4.85 31.63 -31.40
CA ALA A 45 5.41 30.30 -31.17
C ALA A 45 5.16 29.82 -29.73
N ALA A 46 5.39 30.69 -28.73
CA ALA A 46 5.10 30.35 -27.34
C ALA A 46 3.62 30.04 -27.09
N GLN A 47 2.71 30.80 -27.70
CA GLN A 47 1.27 30.54 -27.62
C GLN A 47 0.89 29.20 -28.29
N GLU A 48 1.47 28.89 -29.44
CA GLU A 48 1.24 27.63 -30.14
C GLU A 48 1.72 26.43 -29.33
N ASP A 49 2.87 26.53 -28.68
CA ASP A 49 3.42 25.50 -27.79
C ASP A 49 2.50 25.28 -26.58
N ALA A 50 2.07 26.36 -25.92
CA ALA A 50 1.11 26.28 -24.82
C ALA A 50 -0.23 25.67 -25.28
N ALA A 51 -0.71 26.02 -26.48
CA ALA A 51 -1.93 25.45 -27.04
C ALA A 51 -1.76 23.95 -27.38
N ALA A 52 -0.58 23.53 -27.82
CA ALA A 52 -0.27 22.13 -28.06
C ALA A 52 -0.31 21.32 -26.75
N PHE A 53 0.23 21.88 -25.67
CA PHE A 53 0.15 21.29 -24.34
C PHE A 53 -1.29 21.17 -23.85
N ASP A 54 -2.10 22.23 -23.96
CA ASP A 54 -3.52 22.23 -23.59
C ASP A 54 -4.30 21.14 -24.34
N ARG A 55 -3.99 20.91 -25.63
CA ARG A 55 -4.59 19.83 -26.42
C ARG A 55 -4.23 18.45 -25.88
N LEU A 56 -3.01 18.24 -25.41
CA LEU A 56 -2.60 16.97 -24.80
C LEU A 56 -3.35 16.71 -23.50
N LEU A 57 -3.59 17.74 -22.69
CA LEU A 57 -4.35 17.63 -21.44
C LEU A 57 -5.85 17.41 -21.66
N THR A 58 -6.41 18.01 -22.71
CA THR A 58 -7.84 17.90 -23.04
C THR A 58 -8.14 16.66 -23.88
N ALA A 59 -7.11 16.01 -24.43
CA ALA A 59 -7.28 14.83 -25.24
C ALA A 59 -8.03 13.75 -24.44
N PRO A 60 -9.10 13.16 -25.00
CA PRO A 60 -9.80 12.09 -24.32
C PRO A 60 -8.83 10.95 -24.07
N ALA A 61 -8.82 10.45 -22.82
CA ALA A 61 -8.01 9.30 -22.49
C ALA A 61 -8.39 8.13 -23.40
N ALA A 62 -7.38 7.43 -23.93
CA ALA A 62 -7.62 6.24 -24.73
C ALA A 62 -8.38 5.21 -23.89
N PRO A 63 -9.40 4.53 -24.46
CA PRO A 63 -10.14 3.52 -23.74
C PRO A 63 -9.18 2.43 -23.27
N VAL A 64 -9.22 2.12 -21.97
CA VAL A 64 -8.42 1.05 -21.40
C VAL A 64 -9.20 -0.26 -21.52
N GLU A 65 -8.65 -1.23 -22.23
CA GLU A 65 -9.26 -2.56 -22.35
C GLU A 65 -9.22 -3.32 -21.02
N ASP A 66 -10.37 -3.90 -20.61
CA ASP A 66 -10.47 -4.71 -19.38
C ASP A 66 -9.48 -5.87 -19.36
N ALA A 67 -9.21 -6.48 -20.52
CA ALA A 67 -8.20 -7.53 -20.66
C ALA A 67 -6.79 -7.05 -20.28
N ARG A 68 -6.46 -5.78 -20.57
CA ARG A 68 -5.18 -5.17 -20.18
C ARG A 68 -5.11 -5.01 -18.67
N VAL A 69 -6.19 -4.55 -18.03
CA VAL A 69 -6.29 -4.40 -16.57
C VAL A 69 -6.17 -5.77 -15.89
N ALA A 70 -6.90 -6.78 -16.36
CA ALA A 70 -6.86 -8.13 -15.82
C ALA A 70 -5.45 -8.75 -15.89
N ARG A 71 -4.75 -8.58 -17.03
CA ARG A 71 -3.35 -9.03 -17.16
C ARG A 71 -2.43 -8.33 -16.16
N LEU A 72 -2.59 -7.02 -15.98
CA LEU A 72 -1.78 -6.25 -15.05
C LEU A 72 -2.02 -6.68 -13.60
N LEU A 73 -3.28 -6.84 -13.19
CA LEU A 73 -3.64 -7.33 -11.86
C LEU A 73 -3.13 -8.76 -11.62
N SER A 74 -3.22 -9.63 -12.62
CA SER A 74 -2.67 -10.99 -12.54
C SER A 74 -1.14 -10.96 -12.38
N ALA A 75 -0.43 -10.12 -13.14
CA ALA A 75 1.01 -9.99 -13.05
C ALA A 75 1.45 -9.44 -11.68
N VAL A 76 0.76 -8.42 -11.18
CA VAL A 76 1.01 -7.85 -9.85
C VAL A 76 0.71 -8.87 -8.75
N GLY A 77 -0.41 -9.60 -8.85
CA GLY A 77 -0.76 -10.65 -7.90
C GLY A 77 0.25 -11.80 -7.86
N ALA A 78 0.75 -12.21 -9.03
CA ALA A 78 1.81 -13.22 -9.12
C ALA A 78 3.12 -12.71 -8.49
N ALA A 79 3.51 -11.46 -8.77
CA ALA A 79 4.69 -10.84 -8.18
C ALA A 79 4.58 -10.72 -6.66
N ALA A 80 3.42 -10.29 -6.15
CA ALA A 80 3.16 -10.17 -4.71
C ALA A 80 3.25 -11.52 -3.98
N ARG A 81 2.77 -12.61 -4.61
CA ARG A 81 2.90 -13.98 -4.06
C ARG A 81 4.32 -14.54 -4.16
N ALA A 82 5.12 -14.04 -5.10
CA ALA A 82 6.52 -14.44 -5.25
C ALA A 82 7.45 -13.75 -4.24
N VAL A 83 6.99 -12.69 -3.56
CA VAL A 83 7.74 -12.12 -2.43
C VAL A 83 7.74 -13.13 -1.28
N PRO A 84 8.91 -13.60 -0.82
CA PRO A 84 8.96 -14.49 0.33
C PRO A 84 8.38 -13.75 1.53
N GLN A 85 7.25 -14.24 2.03
CA GLN A 85 6.72 -13.80 3.31
C GLN A 85 7.75 -14.21 4.34
N GLU A 86 8.53 -13.25 4.84
CA GLU A 86 9.37 -13.45 6.01
C GLU A 86 8.44 -13.87 7.15
N GLY A 87 8.28 -15.18 7.33
CA GLY A 87 7.30 -15.72 8.26
C GLY A 87 7.55 -15.18 9.66
N VAL A 88 6.53 -15.22 10.52
CA VAL A 88 6.59 -14.79 11.92
C VAL A 88 7.85 -15.31 12.64
N VAL A 89 8.36 -16.48 12.26
CA VAL A 89 9.63 -17.05 12.71
C VAL A 89 10.85 -16.21 12.32
N MET A 90 10.95 -15.68 11.10
CA MET A 90 12.04 -14.80 10.67
C MET A 90 11.97 -13.42 11.36
N LEU A 91 10.76 -12.96 11.72
CA LEU A 91 10.55 -11.72 12.47
C LEU A 91 10.89 -11.88 13.97
N LEU A 92 10.57 -13.02 14.58
CA LEU A 92 10.87 -13.32 15.99
C LEU A 92 12.30 -13.80 16.23
N LEU A 93 12.89 -14.58 15.32
CA LEU A 93 14.23 -15.14 15.47
C LEU A 93 15.31 -14.36 14.71
N GLY A 94 14.94 -13.42 13.85
CA GLY A 94 15.86 -12.66 12.99
C GLY A 94 16.73 -13.56 12.09
N ARG A 95 17.76 -12.99 11.47
CA ARG A 95 18.86 -13.73 10.81
C ARG A 95 19.78 -14.39 11.85
N MET A 96 19.25 -15.12 12.83
CA MET A 96 20.11 -15.89 13.72
C MET A 96 20.74 -17.07 12.97
N PRO A 97 22.07 -17.27 13.07
CA PRO A 97 22.71 -18.45 12.50
C PRO A 97 22.10 -19.71 13.13
N ARG A 98 21.83 -20.74 12.30
CA ARG A 98 21.17 -21.99 12.70
C ARG A 98 21.69 -22.62 14.01
N ARG A 99 22.97 -22.39 14.34
CA ARG A 99 23.61 -22.84 15.58
C ARG A 99 23.05 -22.18 16.84
N ARG A 100 22.67 -20.89 16.79
CA ARG A 100 22.06 -20.17 17.93
C ARG A 100 20.63 -20.63 18.17
N VAL A 101 19.87 -20.90 17.11
CA VAL A 101 18.51 -21.46 17.22
C VAL A 101 18.56 -22.85 17.85
N ALA A 102 19.45 -23.73 17.36
CA ALA A 102 19.64 -25.04 17.97
C ALA A 102 20.08 -24.94 19.44
N GLY A 103 21.00 -24.02 19.75
CA GLY A 103 21.43 -23.75 21.13
C GLY A 103 20.28 -23.28 22.03
N PHE A 104 19.40 -22.42 21.53
CA PHE A 104 18.22 -21.94 22.27
C PHE A 104 17.21 -23.07 22.52
N CYS A 105 16.92 -23.90 21.51
CA CYS A 105 16.05 -25.07 21.69
C CYS A 105 16.63 -26.06 22.71
N VAL A 106 17.93 -26.35 22.64
CA VAL A 106 18.61 -27.22 23.61
C VAL A 106 18.61 -26.58 25.00
N ALA A 107 18.82 -25.27 25.11
CA ALA A 107 18.75 -24.55 26.38
C ALA A 107 17.34 -24.58 26.99
N LEU A 108 16.28 -24.41 26.19
CA LEU A 108 14.90 -24.53 26.65
C LEU A 108 14.55 -25.97 27.07
N LEU A 109 15.01 -26.97 26.31
CA LEU A 109 14.83 -28.37 26.67
C LEU A 109 15.58 -28.71 27.96
N ALA A 110 16.83 -28.25 28.10
CA ALA A 110 17.62 -28.43 29.31
C ALA A 110 17.00 -27.70 30.51
N LEU A 111 16.49 -26.49 30.31
CA LEU A 111 15.80 -25.72 31.34
C LEU A 111 14.51 -26.42 31.77
N GLY A 112 13.72 -26.92 30.82
CA GLY A 112 12.52 -27.71 31.10
C GLY A 112 12.84 -29.06 31.78
N TRP A 113 13.97 -29.67 31.44
CA TRP A 113 14.44 -30.90 32.09
C TRP A 113 14.93 -30.62 33.52
N LEU A 114 15.60 -29.50 33.75
CA LEU A 114 16.09 -29.10 35.07
C LEU A 114 14.93 -28.69 36.00
N THR A 115 13.98 -27.91 35.49
CA THR A 115 12.79 -27.50 36.24
C THR A 115 11.82 -28.67 36.45
N GLY A 116 11.64 -29.52 35.44
CA GLY A 116 10.84 -30.75 35.52
C GLY A 116 11.46 -31.81 36.43
N GLY A 117 12.79 -31.94 36.43
CA GLY A 117 13.52 -32.85 37.33
C GLY A 117 13.50 -32.40 38.79
N TRP A 118 13.56 -31.08 39.02
CA TRP A 118 13.24 -30.52 40.33
C TRP A 118 11.79 -30.85 40.68
N PHE A 119 10.79 -30.43 39.89
CA PHE A 119 9.37 -30.67 40.22
C PHE A 119 8.99 -32.15 40.41
N ALA A 120 9.60 -33.06 39.66
CA ALA A 120 9.43 -34.50 39.82
C ALA A 120 10.01 -35.01 41.16
N GLY A 121 11.08 -34.40 41.66
CA GLY A 121 11.66 -34.71 42.98
C GLY A 121 10.82 -34.20 44.16
N HIS A 122 10.05 -33.11 43.99
CA HIS A 122 9.18 -32.57 45.06
C HIS A 122 7.81 -33.27 45.13
N LEU A 123 7.35 -33.83 44.00
CA LEU A 123 6.05 -34.50 43.89
C LEU A 123 6.14 -36.02 44.03
N ALA A 124 7.33 -36.58 44.32
CA ALA A 124 7.48 -37.97 44.76
C ALA A 124 7.00 -38.16 46.21
N SER A 125 5.78 -37.69 46.48
CA SER A 125 4.94 -38.26 47.52
C SER A 125 4.15 -39.39 46.85
N PRO A 126 4.12 -40.62 47.39
CA PRO A 126 3.38 -41.71 46.79
C PRO A 126 1.89 -41.47 47.02
N LEU A 127 1.24 -40.72 46.15
CA LEU A 127 -0.21 -40.70 46.08
C LEU A 127 -0.66 -41.98 45.37
N PRO A 128 -1.63 -42.74 45.94
CA PRO A 128 -2.14 -43.94 45.31
C PRO A 128 -2.80 -43.58 43.98
N SER A 129 -2.47 -44.36 42.96
CA SER A 129 -3.04 -44.31 41.62
C SER A 129 -4.57 -44.39 41.70
N ALA A 130 -5.26 -43.28 41.49
CA ALA A 130 -6.69 -43.22 41.19
C ALA A 130 -6.90 -42.79 39.72
N PRO A 131 -7.96 -43.29 39.05
CA PRO A 131 -7.89 -43.63 37.64
C PRO A 131 -8.19 -42.43 36.71
N ARG A 132 -7.30 -42.25 35.72
CA ARG A 132 -7.38 -41.28 34.60
C ARG A 132 -8.60 -41.50 33.68
N SER A 133 -9.47 -42.47 33.96
CA SER A 133 -10.66 -42.77 33.14
C SER A 133 -11.90 -41.95 33.54
N GLN A 134 -11.92 -41.30 34.70
CA GLN A 134 -13.12 -40.58 35.18
C GLN A 134 -13.24 -39.14 34.66
N GLU A 135 -12.12 -38.44 34.40
CA GLU A 135 -12.17 -37.07 33.84
C GLU A 135 -12.52 -37.04 32.34
N LEU A 136 -12.14 -38.06 31.58
CA LEU A 136 -12.50 -38.16 30.15
C LEU A 136 -13.99 -38.48 29.93
N ALA A 137 -14.68 -39.07 30.91
CA ALA A 137 -16.10 -39.35 30.82
C ALA A 137 -16.97 -38.11 31.11
N LEU A 138 -16.52 -37.22 32.00
CA LEU A 138 -17.28 -36.02 32.38
C LEU A 138 -17.17 -34.88 31.34
N LEU A 139 -16.02 -34.76 30.66
CA LEU A 139 -15.82 -33.73 29.62
C LEU A 139 -16.51 -34.05 28.29
N ASN A 140 -16.85 -35.31 28.03
CA ASN A 140 -17.46 -35.73 26.76
C ASN A 140 -18.99 -35.60 26.74
N ASP A 141 -19.64 -35.58 27.91
CA ASP A 141 -21.10 -35.48 28.03
C ASP A 141 -21.63 -34.03 28.00
N GLU A 142 -20.79 -33.03 28.37
CA GLU A 142 -21.21 -31.62 28.42
C GLU A 142 -21.15 -30.89 27.07
N VAL A 143 -20.41 -31.39 26.07
CA VAL A 143 -20.24 -30.65 24.78
C VAL A 143 -21.30 -31.02 23.74
N VAL A 144 -21.92 -32.20 23.85
CA VAL A 144 -22.89 -32.68 22.84
C VAL A 144 -24.29 -32.06 23.01
N THR A 145 -24.61 -31.48 24.17
CA THR A 145 -25.95 -30.93 24.44
C THR A 145 -26.07 -29.41 24.25
N LEU A 146 -24.96 -28.69 23.98
CA LEU A 146 -24.98 -27.23 23.77
C LEU A 146 -25.25 -26.80 22.31
N PHE A 147 -25.28 -27.75 21.36
CA PHE A 147 -25.43 -27.45 19.92
C PHE A 147 -26.70 -27.98 19.26
N ASP A 148 -27.65 -28.53 20.03
CA ASP A 148 -28.91 -29.04 19.47
C ASP A 148 -30.12 -28.36 20.14
N GLY A 149 -30.49 -27.20 19.60
CA GLY A 149 -31.63 -26.43 20.09
C GLY A 149 -31.81 -25.07 19.42
N GLU A 150 -32.25 -25.07 18.15
CA GLU A 150 -33.35 -24.24 17.61
C GLU A 150 -33.25 -24.11 16.08
N SER A 151 -34.00 -24.96 15.37
CA SER A 151 -34.53 -24.59 14.05
C SER A 151 -35.83 -25.34 13.77
N ARG A 152 -36.93 -24.82 14.33
CA ARG A 152 -38.27 -24.61 13.74
C ARG A 152 -39.41 -24.76 14.74
#